data_AF-A0A962EKI1-F1
#
_entry.id   AF-A0A962EKI1-F1
#
_cell.length_a   1.000
_cell.length_b   1.000
_cell.length_c   1.000
_cell.angle_alpha   90.00
_cell.angle_beta   90.00
_cell.angle_gamma   90.00
#
_symmetry.space_group_name_H-M   'P 1'
#
loop_
_entity.id
_entity.type
_entity.pdbx_description
1 polymer ?
#
loop_
_entity_poly.entity_id
_entity_poly.type
_entity_poly.pdbx_seq_one_letter_code
_entity_poly.pdbx_strand_id
1 'polypeptide(L)'
;LRVDWIIGSGNRVQSFLHQTKSGELYQLPVSWYTQSNSLRMSPGYEAANHPGVERRVRRECLFCHNAYPEVAVGSDLPGQPDLFPLALPEGIGCQRCHGPGASHLRAILDGKELAQIRAAITNPARLPWPARNDVCFQCHLLPAVEV
;
A
#
# COMPACT_ATOMS: atom_id res chain seq x y z
N LEU A 1 19.29 -11.92 -5.66
CA LEU A 1 18.04 -11.20 -5.96
C LEU A 1 18.33 -9.71 -5.93
N ARG A 2 17.71 -8.91 -6.80
CA ARG A 2 17.88 -7.46 -6.79
C ARG A 2 16.83 -6.83 -5.86
N VAL A 3 17.16 -5.68 -5.27
CA VAL A 3 16.17 -4.85 -4.58
C VAL A 3 15.46 -4.04 -5.67
N ASP A 4 14.16 -4.29 -5.85
CA ASP A 4 13.31 -3.56 -6.80
C ASP A 4 12.56 -2.42 -6.11
N TRP A 5 12.08 -2.67 -4.88
CA TRP A 5 11.26 -1.73 -4.13
C TRP A 5 11.63 -1.66 -2.66
N ILE A 6 11.24 -0.56 -2.02
CA ILE A 6 11.36 -0.36 -0.58
C ILE A 6 9.96 -0.16 0.00
N ILE A 7 9.66 -0.86 1.10
CA ILE A 7 8.41 -0.70 1.85
C ILE A 7 8.70 -0.26 3.28
N GLY A 8 7.96 0.75 3.75
CA GLY A 8 8.14 1.36 5.07
C GLY A 8 8.64 2.80 4.98
N SER A 9 8.16 3.65 5.89
CA SER A 9 8.39 5.10 5.87
C SER A 9 9.81 5.53 6.24
N GLY A 10 10.70 4.60 6.58
CA GLY A 10 12.05 4.92 7.06
C GLY A 10 12.12 5.48 8.48
N ASN A 11 10.98 5.76 9.13
CA ASN A 11 10.97 6.25 10.51
C ASN A 11 11.45 5.21 11.53
N ARG A 12 11.20 3.92 11.26
CA ARG A 12 11.65 2.81 12.12
C ARG A 12 12.37 1.73 11.33
N VAL A 13 11.74 1.28 10.24
CA VAL A 13 12.23 0.19 9.42
C VAL A 13 11.93 0.44 7.94
N GLN A 14 12.83 0.01 7.08
CA GLN A 14 12.61 -0.16 5.64
C GLN A 14 12.88 -1.62 5.30
N SER A 15 11.92 -2.28 4.67
CA SER A 15 12.10 -3.64 4.16
C SER A 15 12.27 -3.58 2.65
N PHE A 16 13.07 -4.48 2.12
CA PHE A 16 13.39 -4.53 0.70
C PHE A 16 12.55 -5.59 0.00
N LEU A 17 12.03 -5.28 -1.18
CA LEU A 17 11.24 -6.19 -1.98
C LEU A 17 11.94 -6.50 -3.30
N HIS A 18 11.85 -7.75 -3.72
CA HIS A 18 12.19 -8.19 -5.06
C HIS A 18 10.90 -8.39 -5.87
N GLN A 19 10.89 -7.98 -7.13
CA GLN A 19 9.80 -8.23 -8.06
C GLN A 19 10.24 -9.20 -9.16
N THR A 20 9.49 -10.27 -9.36
CA THR A 20 9.72 -11.21 -10.45
C THR A 20 9.27 -10.59 -11.78
N LYS A 21 9.72 -11.16 -12.91
CA LYS A 21 9.28 -10.71 -14.24
C LYS A 21 7.77 -10.91 -14.46
N SER A 22 7.14 -11.85 -13.74
CA SER A 22 5.70 -12.08 -13.76
C SER A 22 4.90 -11.10 -12.89
N GLY A 23 5.57 -10.26 -12.09
CA GLY A 23 4.93 -9.25 -11.25
C GLY A 23 4.64 -9.70 -9.81
N GLU A 24 5.17 -10.84 -9.38
CA GLU A 24 5.09 -11.25 -7.97
C GLU A 24 6.09 -10.45 -7.14
N LEU A 25 5.70 -10.10 -5.92
CA LEU A 25 6.55 -9.38 -4.97
C LEU A 25 6.94 -10.28 -3.80
N TYR A 26 8.21 -10.24 -3.42
CA TYR A 26 8.75 -11.00 -2.30
C TYR A 26 9.56 -10.09 -1.38
N GLN A 27 9.31 -10.18 -0.07
CA GLN A 27 10.11 -9.49 0.92
C GLN A 27 11.43 -10.23 1.13
N LEU A 28 12.54 -9.51 0.92
CA LEU A 28 13.89 -9.98 1.17
C LEU A 28 14.15 -10.14 2.69
N PRO A 29 15.12 -10.98 3.09
CA PRO A 29 15.26 -11.41 4.48
C PRO A 29 15.96 -10.38 5.38
N VAL A 30 16.28 -9.21 4.85
CA VAL A 30 17.01 -8.15 5.56
C VAL A 30 16.22 -6.84 5.44
N SER A 31 16.19 -6.09 6.53
CA SER A 31 15.62 -4.74 6.62
C SER A 31 16.63 -3.76 7.19
N TRP A 32 16.48 -2.48 6.85
CA TRP A 32 17.20 -1.37 7.46
C TRP A 32 16.45 -0.86 8.68
N TYR A 33 17.11 -0.83 9.84
CA TYR A 33 16.55 -0.37 11.11
C TYR A 33 17.15 0.98 11.51
N THR A 34 16.41 2.05 11.27
CA THR A 34 16.87 3.45 11.39
C THR A 34 17.39 3.78 12.79
N GLN A 35 16.72 3.32 13.85
CA GLN A 35 17.12 3.60 15.24
C GLN A 35 18.51 3.05 15.59
N SER A 36 18.90 1.95 14.95
CA SER A 36 20.19 1.29 15.18
C SER A 36 21.20 1.54 14.06
N ASN A 37 20.80 2.28 13.02
CA ASN A 37 21.59 2.52 11.81
C ASN A 37 22.22 1.24 11.25
N SER A 38 21.45 0.15 11.21
CA SER A 38 21.98 -1.16 10.84
C SER A 38 21.02 -2.00 10.01
N LEU A 39 21.60 -2.86 9.17
CA LEU A 39 20.90 -3.95 8.50
C LEU A 39 20.77 -5.13 9.45
N ARG A 40 19.56 -5.67 9.59
CA ARG A 40 19.29 -6.89 10.38
C ARG A 40 18.25 -7.74 9.68
N MET A 41 18.11 -8.98 10.14
CA MET A 41 17.10 -9.89 9.60
C MET A 41 15.71 -9.28 9.78
N SER A 42 14.92 -9.32 8.72
CA SER A 42 13.51 -8.94 8.79
C SER A 42 12.75 -9.90 9.72
N PRO A 43 11.65 -9.46 10.35
CA PRO A 43 10.86 -10.33 11.21
C PRO A 43 10.41 -11.61 10.51
N GLY A 44 10.67 -12.77 11.12
CA GLY A 44 10.40 -14.10 10.57
C GLY A 44 11.56 -14.73 9.79
N TYR A 45 12.71 -14.06 9.66
CA TYR A 45 13.93 -14.58 9.04
C TYR A 45 15.09 -14.77 10.03
N GLU A 46 14.83 -14.77 11.34
CA GLU A 46 15.86 -14.80 12.37
C GLU A 46 16.59 -16.16 12.47
N ALA A 47 15.94 -17.25 12.03
CA ALA A 47 16.52 -18.59 12.05
C ALA A 47 17.61 -18.74 10.98
N ALA A 48 18.81 -19.16 11.38
CA ALA A 48 19.95 -19.33 10.47
C ALA A 48 19.71 -20.33 9.33
N ASN A 49 18.80 -21.29 9.52
CA ASN A 49 18.40 -22.30 8.54
C ASN A 49 17.06 -21.97 7.84
N HIS A 50 16.67 -20.70 7.76
CA HIS A 50 15.46 -20.31 7.03
C HIS A 50 15.55 -20.74 5.55
N PRO A 51 14.42 -21.10 4.90
CA PRO A 51 14.40 -21.70 3.56
C PRO A 51 14.71 -20.72 2.39
N GLY A 52 15.33 -19.58 2.66
CA GLY A 52 15.52 -18.52 1.68
C GLY A 52 14.32 -17.58 1.59
N VAL A 53 14.07 -16.97 0.42
CA VAL A 53 13.08 -15.90 0.23
C VAL A 53 11.71 -16.47 -0.16
N GLU A 54 10.85 -16.67 0.83
CA GLU A 54 9.51 -17.24 0.64
C GLU A 54 8.36 -16.27 0.96
N ARG A 55 8.67 -15.13 1.60
CA ARG A 55 7.64 -14.18 2.05
C ARG A 55 7.05 -13.37 0.90
N ARG A 56 6.01 -13.91 0.28
CA ARG A 56 5.22 -13.21 -0.75
C ARG A 56 4.51 -11.99 -0.16
N VAL A 57 4.62 -10.86 -0.83
CA VAL A 57 3.82 -9.65 -0.58
C VAL A 57 2.49 -9.82 -1.29
N ARG A 58 1.42 -9.86 -0.51
CA ARG A 58 0.04 -10.00 -1.01
C ARG A 58 -0.63 -8.64 -1.12
N ARG A 59 -1.81 -8.58 -1.75
CA ARG A 59 -2.60 -7.35 -1.86
C ARG A 59 -2.90 -6.69 -0.52
N GLU A 60 -3.08 -7.45 0.56
CA GLU A 60 -3.35 -6.89 1.89
C GLU A 60 -2.15 -6.08 2.42
N CYS A 61 -0.93 -6.44 2.03
CA CYS A 61 0.26 -5.66 2.40
C CYS A 61 0.25 -4.29 1.71
N LEU A 62 -0.06 -4.25 0.41
CA LEU A 62 -0.07 -3.00 -0.35
C LEU A 62 -1.31 -2.15 -0.06
N PHE A 63 -2.33 -2.71 0.58
CA PHE A 63 -3.53 -1.96 0.99
C PHE A 63 -3.16 -0.75 1.87
N CYS A 64 -2.36 -0.96 2.91
CA CYS A 64 -1.95 0.11 3.83
C CYS A 64 -0.63 0.78 3.44
N HIS A 65 0.15 0.20 2.53
CA HIS A 65 1.53 0.62 2.27
C HIS A 65 1.77 1.16 0.86
N ASN A 66 0.74 1.26 0.03
CA ASN A 66 0.87 1.85 -1.30
C ASN A 66 -0.45 2.42 -1.81
N ALA A 67 -0.41 3.21 -2.89
CA ALA A 67 -1.60 3.54 -3.67
C ALA A 67 -2.13 2.29 -4.40
N TYR A 68 -3.31 2.39 -4.99
CA TYR A 68 -3.89 1.29 -5.76
C TYR A 68 -3.04 1.00 -7.00
N PRO A 69 -2.42 -0.19 -7.12
CA PRO A 69 -1.73 -0.58 -8.33
C PRO A 69 -2.74 -0.83 -9.46
N GLU A 70 -2.34 -0.57 -10.70
CA GLU A 70 -3.14 -0.90 -11.88
C GLU A 70 -3.09 -2.41 -12.15
N VAL A 71 -4.05 -3.13 -11.57
CA VAL A 71 -4.20 -4.58 -11.74
C VAL A 71 -5.37 -4.91 -12.66
N ALA A 72 -5.33 -6.08 -13.28
CA ALA A 72 -6.41 -6.55 -14.13
C ALA A 72 -7.73 -6.71 -13.34
N VAL A 73 -8.86 -6.47 -14.01
CA VAL A 73 -10.19 -6.68 -13.45
C VAL A 73 -10.35 -8.16 -13.04
N GLY A 74 -10.88 -8.40 -11.85
CA GLY A 74 -11.06 -9.75 -11.30
C GLY A 74 -9.77 -10.38 -10.78
N SER A 75 -8.66 -9.64 -10.72
CA SER A 75 -7.42 -10.15 -10.11
C SER A 75 -7.53 -10.37 -8.60
N ASP A 76 -8.56 -9.82 -7.95
CA ASP A 76 -8.92 -10.00 -6.55
C ASP A 76 -9.88 -11.18 -6.30
N LEU A 77 -10.28 -11.92 -7.34
CA LEU A 77 -11.14 -13.09 -7.19
C LEU A 77 -10.41 -14.23 -6.44
N PRO A 78 -11.14 -15.07 -5.67
CA PRO A 78 -10.56 -16.20 -4.98
C PRO A 78 -9.74 -17.11 -5.91
N GLY A 79 -8.53 -17.47 -5.48
CA GLY A 79 -7.62 -18.34 -6.24
C GLY A 79 -6.78 -17.63 -7.29
N GLN A 80 -6.98 -16.32 -7.53
CA GLN A 80 -6.11 -15.55 -8.41
C GLN A 80 -4.77 -15.23 -7.73
N PRO A 81 -3.65 -15.28 -8.47
CA PRO A 81 -2.34 -14.92 -7.92
C PRO A 81 -2.26 -13.41 -7.62
N ASP A 82 -1.50 -13.04 -6.58
CA ASP A 82 -1.07 -11.66 -6.36
C ASP A 82 0.02 -11.28 -7.37
N LEU A 83 -0.41 -10.70 -8.48
CA LEU A 83 0.45 -10.13 -9.52
C LEU A 83 0.24 -8.62 -9.59
N PHE A 84 1.33 -7.89 -9.69
CA PHE A 84 1.35 -6.44 -9.73
C PHE A 84 2.06 -5.94 -10.99
N PRO A 85 1.70 -4.74 -11.50
CA PRO A 85 2.44 -4.11 -12.58
C PRO A 85 3.91 -3.92 -12.21
N LEU A 86 4.80 -3.99 -13.21
CA LEU A 86 6.24 -3.80 -13.02
C LEU A 86 6.59 -2.37 -12.58
N ALA A 87 5.71 -1.41 -12.83
CA ALA A 87 5.77 -0.08 -12.24
C ALA A 87 4.67 0.02 -11.20
N LEU A 88 5.06 0.10 -9.92
CA LEU A 88 4.14 0.34 -8.83
C LEU A 88 3.97 1.84 -8.60
N PRO A 89 2.82 2.29 -8.10
CA PRO A 89 2.76 3.60 -7.48
C PRO A 89 3.69 3.65 -6.25
N GLU A 90 4.02 4.85 -5.80
CA GLU A 90 4.90 5.07 -4.66
C GLU A 90 4.17 5.84 -3.55
N GLY A 91 4.03 5.18 -2.40
CA GLY A 91 3.42 5.78 -1.21
C GLY A 91 1.90 5.84 -1.25
N ILE A 92 1.31 6.52 -0.26
CA ILE A 92 -0.15 6.61 -0.09
C ILE A 92 -0.71 7.67 -1.02
N GLY A 93 -1.36 7.23 -2.10
CA GLY A 93 -1.96 8.13 -3.10
C GLY A 93 -3.29 8.76 -2.66
N CYS A 94 -3.70 9.83 -3.34
CA CYS A 94 -4.90 10.63 -3.02
C CYS A 94 -6.16 9.77 -2.81
N GLN A 95 -6.35 8.76 -3.66
CA GLN A 95 -7.54 7.91 -3.65
C GLN A 95 -7.66 7.01 -2.42
N ARG A 96 -6.60 6.85 -1.61
CA ARG A 96 -6.67 6.15 -0.32
C ARG A 96 -7.54 6.90 0.70
N CYS A 97 -7.55 8.23 0.61
CA CYS A 97 -8.34 9.09 1.48
C CYS A 97 -9.59 9.65 0.80
N HIS A 98 -9.49 9.95 -0.50
CA HIS A 98 -10.53 10.65 -1.26
C HIS A 98 -11.47 9.71 -2.03
N GLY A 99 -11.18 8.40 -2.06
CA GLY A 99 -11.90 7.42 -2.88
C GLY A 99 -11.61 7.56 -4.39
N PRO A 100 -12.38 6.88 -5.25
CA PRO A 100 -12.19 6.94 -6.70
C PRO A 100 -12.30 8.37 -7.26
N GLY A 101 -11.24 8.85 -7.91
CA GLY A 101 -11.14 10.23 -8.40
C GLY A 101 -11.65 10.45 -9.84
N ALA A 102 -12.08 9.39 -10.53
CA ALA A 102 -12.40 9.45 -11.95
C ALA A 102 -13.57 10.39 -12.28
N SER A 103 -14.63 10.40 -11.46
CA SER A 103 -15.76 11.34 -11.59
C SER A 103 -15.32 12.79 -11.46
N HIS A 104 -14.40 13.07 -10.53
CA HIS A 104 -13.87 14.40 -10.29
C HIS A 104 -13.03 14.92 -11.45
N LEU A 105 -12.14 14.09 -12.00
CA LEU A 105 -11.37 14.46 -13.18
C LEU A 105 -12.27 14.71 -14.40
N ARG A 106 -13.30 13.87 -14.63
CA ARG A 106 -14.27 14.10 -15.71
C ARG A 106 -15.01 15.43 -15.55
N ALA A 107 -15.46 15.75 -14.34
CA ALA A 107 -16.14 17.03 -14.08
C ALA A 107 -15.24 18.25 -14.36
N ILE A 108 -13.94 18.15 -14.10
CA ILE A 108 -12.96 19.20 -14.45
C ILE A 108 -12.82 19.32 -15.97
N LEU A 109 -12.60 18.20 -16.65
CA LEU A 109 -12.39 18.18 -18.11
C LEU A 109 -13.62 18.65 -18.89
N ASP A 110 -14.81 18.36 -18.38
CA ASP A 110 -16.10 18.81 -18.95
C ASP A 110 -16.42 20.28 -18.64
N GLY A 111 -15.54 21.00 -17.92
CA GLY A 111 -15.76 22.40 -17.56
C GLY A 111 -16.97 22.64 -16.65
N LYS A 112 -17.28 21.68 -15.76
CA LYS A 112 -18.41 21.82 -14.82
C LYS A 112 -18.17 22.94 -13.82
N GLU A 113 -19.26 23.43 -13.23
CA GLU A 113 -19.19 24.43 -12.17
C GLU A 113 -18.39 23.91 -10.96
N LEU A 114 -17.70 24.81 -10.26
CA LEU A 114 -16.81 24.46 -9.15
C LEU A 114 -17.54 23.66 -8.04
N ALA A 115 -18.82 23.93 -7.83
CA ALA A 115 -19.65 23.17 -6.88
C ALA A 115 -19.80 21.70 -7.29
N GLN A 116 -19.99 21.43 -8.58
CA GLN A 116 -20.12 20.07 -9.13
C GLN A 116 -18.80 19.31 -9.07
N ILE A 117 -17.69 19.97 -9.41
CA ILE A 117 -16.33 19.40 -9.31
C ILE A 117 -16.02 18.98 -7.87
N ARG A 118 -16.37 19.83 -6.90
CA ARG A 118 -16.14 19.56 -5.47
C ARG A 118 -17.03 18.45 -4.91
N ALA A 119 -18.24 18.29 -5.46
CA ALA A 119 -19.16 17.24 -5.05
C ALA A 119 -18.77 15.86 -5.63
N ALA A 120 -17.99 15.82 -6.71
CA ALA A 120 -17.61 14.60 -7.41
C ALA A 120 -16.43 13.82 -6.77
N ILE A 121 -15.89 14.30 -5.64
CA ILE A 121 -14.82 13.64 -4.86
C ILE A 121 -15.08 13.80 -3.37
N THR A 122 -14.74 12.78 -2.59
CA THR A 122 -14.81 12.88 -1.13
C THR A 122 -13.77 13.86 -0.63
N ASN A 123 -14.13 14.75 0.29
CA ASN A 123 -13.16 15.56 1.03
C ASN A 123 -13.22 15.17 2.51
N PRO A 124 -12.21 14.44 3.04
CA PRO A 124 -12.18 14.03 4.44
C PRO A 124 -12.36 15.19 5.45
N ALA A 125 -11.89 16.40 5.12
CA ALA A 125 -12.04 17.57 5.98
C ALA A 125 -13.50 18.05 6.13
N ARG A 126 -14.41 17.61 5.25
CA ARG A 126 -15.85 17.92 5.30
C ARG A 126 -16.68 16.79 5.92
N LEU A 127 -16.08 15.64 6.21
CA LEU A 127 -16.78 14.52 6.83
C LEU A 127 -17.05 14.82 8.32
N PRO A 128 -18.16 14.28 8.88
CA PRO A 128 -18.36 14.20 10.32
C PRO A 128 -17.17 13.50 10.99
N TRP A 129 -16.92 13.84 12.25
CA TRP A 129 -15.74 13.35 12.98
C TRP A 129 -15.54 11.82 12.93
N PRO A 130 -16.57 10.96 13.11
CA PRO A 130 -16.39 9.52 13.01
C PRO A 130 -15.89 9.07 11.62
N ALA A 131 -16.60 9.49 10.56
CA ALA A 131 -16.24 9.13 9.19
C ALA A 131 -14.87 9.69 8.76
N ARG A 132 -14.46 10.85 9.28
CA ARG A 132 -13.11 11.39 9.05
C ARG A 132 -12.03 10.50 9.65
N ASN A 133 -12.25 9.98 10.85
CA ASN A 133 -11.29 9.08 11.49
C ASN A 133 -11.27 7.70 10.82
N ASP A 134 -12.42 7.21 10.36
CA ASP A 134 -12.51 5.95 9.63
C ASP A 134 -11.58 5.94 8.41
N VAL A 135 -11.42 7.08 7.72
CA VAL A 135 -10.44 7.23 6.62
C VAL A 135 -9.03 6.87 7.07
N CYS A 136 -8.60 7.33 8.24
CA CYS A 136 -7.28 7.06 8.82
C CYS A 136 -7.18 5.61 9.32
N PHE A 137 -8.27 5.12 9.92
CA PHE A 137 -8.38 3.77 10.48
C PHE A 137 -8.49 2.68 9.43
N GLN A 138 -8.60 3.01 8.13
CA GLN A 138 -8.34 2.02 7.08
C GLN A 138 -6.93 1.40 7.22
N CYS A 139 -5.94 2.17 7.70
CA CYS A 139 -4.56 1.71 7.86
C CYS A 139 -4.10 1.66 9.32
N HIS A 140 -4.48 2.66 10.12
CA HIS A 140 -4.06 2.81 11.50
C HIS A 140 -5.10 2.23 12.47
N LEU A 141 -5.48 0.98 12.24
CA LEU A 141 -6.31 0.26 13.21
C LEU A 141 -5.50 0.07 14.49
N LEU A 142 -6.09 0.43 15.63
CA LEU A 142 -5.69 -0.18 16.89
C LEU A 142 -5.98 -1.68 16.76
N PRO A 143 -5.04 -2.58 17.08
CA PRO A 143 -5.38 -3.99 17.14
C PRO A 143 -6.53 -4.15 18.15
N ALA A 144 -7.60 -4.86 17.76
CA ALA A 144 -8.72 -5.20 18.64
C ALA A 144 -8.35 -6.18 19.77
N VAL A 145 -7.05 -6.36 20.03
CA VAL A 145 -6.49 -7.30 21.01
C VAL A 145 -5.47 -6.58 21.90
N GLU A 146 -5.94 -5.60 22.66
CA GLU A 146 -5.47 -5.44 24.03
C GLU A 146 -6.59 -5.99 24.94
N VAL A 147 -6.48 -7.27 25.26
CA VAL A 147 -7.08 -7.92 26.44
C VAL A 147 -5.97 -8.56 27.24
#